data_AF-A0A2K3MP59-F1
#
_entry.id   AF-A0A2K3MP59-F1
#
_cell.length_a   1.000
_cell.length_b   1.000
_cell.length_c   1.000
_cell.angle_alpha   90.00
_cell.angle_beta   90.00
_cell.angle_gamma   90.00
#
_symmetry.space_group_name_H-M   'P 1'
#
loop_
_entity.id
_entity.type
_entity.pdbx_description
1 polymer ?
#
loop_
_entity_poly.entity_id
_entity_poly.type
_entity_poly.pdbx_seq_one_letter_code
_entity_poly.pdbx_strand_id
1 'polypeptide(L)'
;EDLKIDRNEITVVSCLYRLKNLPDETVAANCPREALLKLIRKINPKIFFHGVVNGSYSAPFFLTRFREALYHFSSLFDMFEANVPREDTQRLMLERELFGRDAINVIACEGAERVERPETYKQWQLRNRRAGFKQIRFDSDLVNETKVMVKREYHKDFAVDEDGKWVLLGWKGRVLNALSAWVPT
;
A
#
# COMPACT_ATOMS: atom_id res chain seq x y z
N GLU A 1 10.68 -12.51 21.08
CA GLU A 1 11.15 -11.91 22.35
C GLU A 1 11.37 -10.41 22.18
N ASP A 2 11.90 -9.96 21.04
CA ASP A 2 12.16 -8.54 20.74
C ASP A 2 10.93 -7.60 20.85
N LEU A 3 9.74 -8.06 20.44
CA LEU A 3 8.51 -7.24 20.47
C LEU A 3 7.85 -7.14 21.86
N LYS A 4 8.32 -7.90 22.87
CA LYS A 4 7.84 -7.87 24.26
C LYS A 4 6.32 -7.75 24.44
N ILE A 5 5.56 -8.54 23.67
CA ILE A 5 4.09 -8.51 23.68
C ILE A 5 3.56 -9.18 24.95
N ASP A 6 2.78 -8.46 25.74
CA ASP A 6 2.02 -9.04 26.86
C ASP A 6 0.81 -9.81 26.32
N ARG A 7 0.65 -11.06 26.76
CA ARG A 7 -0.46 -11.93 26.36
C ARG A 7 -1.80 -11.54 26.98
N ASN A 8 -1.78 -10.70 28.02
CA ASN A 8 -2.98 -10.21 28.68
C ASN A 8 -3.56 -8.97 28.00
N GLU A 9 -2.84 -8.37 27.05
CA GLU A 9 -3.27 -7.17 26.34
C GLU A 9 -3.87 -7.46 24.97
N ILE A 10 -4.73 -6.56 24.51
CA ILE A 10 -5.25 -6.59 23.14
C ILE A 10 -4.14 -6.09 22.22
N THR A 11 -3.62 -6.98 21.38
CA THR A 11 -2.62 -6.61 20.37
C THR A 11 -3.29 -6.27 19.04
N VAL A 12 -2.93 -5.13 18.46
CA VAL A 12 -3.26 -4.75 17.08
C VAL A 12 -1.95 -4.58 16.32
N VAL A 13 -1.88 -5.13 15.10
CA VAL A 13 -0.75 -4.92 14.20
C VAL A 13 -1.19 -3.98 13.09
N SER A 14 -0.38 -2.97 12.79
CA SER A 14 -0.59 -2.06 11.66
C SER A 14 0.63 -2.10 10.74
N CYS A 15 0.42 -2.43 9.47
CA CYS A 15 1.43 -2.35 8.44
C CYS A 15 0.88 -1.54 7.27
N LEU A 16 1.26 -0.26 7.19
CA LEU A 16 0.75 0.64 6.17
C LEU A 16 1.87 0.99 5.19
N TYR A 17 1.69 0.59 3.93
CA TYR A 17 2.52 1.00 2.78
C TYR A 17 3.99 0.56 2.82
N ARG A 18 4.36 -0.38 3.71
CA ARG A 18 5.75 -0.85 3.89
C ARG A 18 6.07 -2.17 3.21
N LEU A 19 5.08 -3.05 2.96
CA LEU A 19 5.37 -4.37 2.40
C LEU A 19 5.90 -4.32 0.95
N LYS A 20 5.69 -3.19 0.24
CA LYS A 20 6.28 -2.94 -1.08
C LYS A 20 7.82 -3.01 -1.07
N ASN A 21 8.44 -2.74 0.09
CA ASN A 21 9.90 -2.70 0.25
C ASN A 21 10.51 -4.05 0.61
N LEU A 22 9.69 -5.06 0.94
CA LEU A 22 10.21 -6.40 1.19
C LEU A 22 10.43 -7.12 -0.14
N PRO A 23 11.57 -7.83 -0.29
CA PRO A 23 11.80 -8.69 -1.44
C PRO A 23 10.66 -9.71 -1.63
N ASP A 24 10.32 -9.98 -2.89
CA ASP A 24 9.39 -11.03 -3.29
C ASP A 24 10.15 -12.32 -3.66
N GLU A 25 9.40 -13.33 -4.10
CA GLU A 25 9.92 -14.64 -4.51
C GLU A 25 10.91 -14.55 -5.67
N THR A 26 10.89 -13.46 -6.46
CA THR A 26 11.83 -13.27 -7.58
C THR A 26 13.23 -12.88 -7.13
N VAL A 27 13.38 -12.46 -5.87
CA VAL A 27 14.65 -11.98 -5.30
C VAL A 27 15.16 -12.91 -4.20
N ALA A 28 14.27 -13.49 -3.39
CA ALA A 28 14.66 -14.31 -2.25
C ALA A 28 13.82 -15.59 -2.15
N ALA A 29 14.49 -16.75 -2.11
CA ALA A 29 13.86 -18.07 -2.04
C ALA A 29 12.92 -18.26 -0.84
N ASN A 30 13.21 -17.62 0.30
CA ASN A 30 12.42 -17.71 1.53
C ASN A 30 11.31 -16.64 1.66
N CYS A 31 11.10 -15.81 0.62
CA CYS A 31 10.12 -14.71 0.55
C CYS A 31 9.89 -13.92 1.85
N PRO A 32 10.64 -12.83 2.09
CA PRO A 32 10.50 -11.97 3.27
C PRO A 32 9.07 -11.49 3.56
N ARG A 33 8.24 -11.31 2.52
CA ARG A 33 6.80 -10.97 2.67
C ARG A 33 6.04 -12.07 3.40
N GLU A 34 6.26 -13.33 3.03
CA GLU A 34 5.63 -14.46 3.71
C GLU A 34 6.16 -14.64 5.13
N ALA A 35 7.47 -14.45 5.34
CA ALA A 35 8.06 -14.51 6.67
C ALA A 35 7.43 -13.48 7.62
N LEU A 36 7.22 -12.24 7.15
CA LEU A 36 6.56 -11.21 7.95
C LEU A 36 5.08 -11.55 8.20
N LEU A 37 4.34 -12.03 7.20
CA LEU A 37 2.94 -12.44 7.43
C LEU A 37 2.85 -13.61 8.42
N LYS A 38 3.77 -14.58 8.37
CA LYS A 38 3.88 -15.67 9.36
C LYS A 38 4.20 -15.13 10.76
N LEU A 39 5.07 -14.13 10.86
CA LEU A 39 5.36 -13.46 12.13
C LEU A 39 4.10 -12.76 12.69
N ILE A 40 3.38 -12.00 11.87
CA ILE A 40 2.12 -11.35 12.28
C ILE A 40 1.09 -12.42 12.69
N ARG A 41 1.03 -13.55 11.99
CA ARG A 41 0.14 -14.67 12.37
C ARG A 41 0.52 -15.25 13.73
N LYS A 42 1.81 -15.38 14.02
CA LYS A 42 2.36 -15.85 15.32
C LYS A 42 2.09 -14.87 16.46
N ILE A 43 2.12 -13.56 16.17
CA ILE A 43 1.69 -12.52 17.12
C ILE A 43 0.22 -12.70 17.51
N ASN A 44 -0.60 -13.26 16.61
CA ASN A 44 -2.02 -13.52 16.80
C ASN A 44 -2.80 -12.26 17.24
N PRO A 45 -2.70 -11.15 16.48
CA PRO A 45 -3.36 -9.90 16.86
C PRO A 45 -4.88 -10.02 16.81
N LYS A 46 -5.57 -9.20 17.59
CA LYS A 46 -7.03 -9.04 17.51
C LYS A 46 -7.43 -8.52 16.13
N ILE A 47 -6.67 -7.56 15.60
CA ILE A 47 -6.83 -7.00 14.25
C ILE A 47 -5.44 -6.75 13.65
N PHE A 48 -5.31 -7.09 12.37
CA PHE A 48 -4.19 -6.68 11.52
C PHE A 48 -4.70 -5.68 10.46
N PHE A 49 -4.28 -4.42 10.56
CA PHE A 49 -4.50 -3.40 9.53
C PHE A 49 -3.40 -3.47 8.48
N HIS A 50 -3.82 -3.54 7.23
CA HIS A 50 -2.91 -3.63 6.11
C HIS A 50 -3.25 -2.59 5.05
N GLY A 51 -2.33 -1.64 4.87
CA GLY A 51 -2.38 -0.61 3.84
C GLY A 51 -1.36 -0.91 2.75
N VAL A 52 -1.75 -0.81 1.50
CA VAL A 52 -0.91 -1.15 0.35
C VAL A 52 -0.93 -0.04 -0.68
N VAL A 53 0.25 0.25 -1.23
CA VAL A 53 0.36 1.05 -2.45
C VAL A 53 -0.07 0.13 -3.59
N ASN A 54 -1.14 0.49 -4.28
CA ASN A 54 -1.69 -0.31 -5.35
C ASN A 54 -0.90 -0.05 -6.64
N GLY A 55 0.06 -0.93 -6.93
CA GLY A 55 0.95 -0.81 -8.09
C GLY A 55 1.23 -2.15 -8.76
N SER A 56 1.32 -2.12 -10.08
CA SER A 56 1.66 -3.24 -10.97
C SER A 56 3.12 -3.18 -11.48
N TYR A 57 3.92 -2.22 -11.00
CA TYR A 57 5.31 -2.01 -11.42
C TYR A 57 6.34 -2.84 -10.62
N SER A 58 5.93 -3.96 -10.03
CA SER A 58 6.85 -5.01 -9.56
C SER A 58 7.30 -5.97 -10.67
N ALA A 59 6.68 -5.91 -11.86
CA ALA A 59 6.92 -6.80 -12.99
C ALA A 59 8.43 -7.00 -13.31
N PRO A 60 8.84 -8.24 -13.68
CA PRO A 60 10.24 -8.55 -13.95
C PRO A 60 10.76 -7.86 -15.23
N PHE A 61 9.89 -7.69 -16.23
CA PHE A 61 10.27 -7.09 -17.52
C PHE A 61 10.26 -5.56 -17.45
N PHE A 62 11.39 -4.94 -17.84
CA PHE A 62 11.60 -3.49 -17.77
C PHE A 62 10.50 -2.68 -18.47
N LEU A 63 10.14 -2.99 -19.72
CA LEU A 63 9.20 -2.16 -20.48
C LEU A 63 7.81 -2.11 -19.84
N THR A 64 7.30 -3.26 -19.39
CA THR A 64 6.03 -3.33 -18.65
C THR A 64 6.12 -2.53 -17.35
N ARG A 65 7.19 -2.74 -16.59
CA ARG A 65 7.42 -2.03 -15.32
C ARG A 65 7.51 -0.52 -15.51
N PHE A 66 8.30 -0.05 -16.48
CA PHE A 66 8.50 1.36 -16.78
C PHE A 66 7.18 2.05 -17.10
N ARG A 67 6.36 1.43 -17.97
CA ARG A 67 5.05 1.98 -18.33
C ARG A 67 4.13 2.10 -17.12
N GLU A 68 4.05 1.05 -16.29
CA GLU A 68 3.20 1.07 -15.09
C GLU A 68 3.70 2.06 -14.03
N ALA A 69 5.03 2.20 -13.88
CA ALA A 69 5.65 3.17 -13.00
C ALA A 69 5.37 4.60 -13.47
N LEU A 70 5.55 4.89 -14.77
CA LEU A 70 5.25 6.18 -15.36
C LEU A 70 3.78 6.56 -15.10
N TYR A 71 2.82 5.67 -15.35
CA TYR A 71 1.43 5.97 -15.06
C TYR A 71 1.17 6.22 -13.57
N HIS A 72 1.78 5.44 -12.68
CA HIS A 72 1.61 5.62 -11.24
C HIS A 72 2.18 6.96 -10.74
N PHE A 73 3.45 7.24 -11.04
CA PHE A 73 4.09 8.47 -10.58
C PHE A 73 3.50 9.70 -11.25
N SER A 74 3.19 9.67 -12.55
CA SER A 74 2.49 10.79 -13.20
C SER A 74 1.14 11.11 -12.53
N SER A 75 0.38 10.11 -12.06
CA SER A 75 -0.84 10.37 -11.28
C SER A 75 -0.55 11.04 -9.93
N LEU A 76 0.55 10.71 -9.26
CA LEU A 76 0.95 11.37 -8.01
C LEU A 76 1.37 12.83 -8.25
N PHE A 77 2.19 13.09 -9.27
CA PHE A 77 2.60 14.46 -9.61
C PHE A 77 1.41 15.31 -10.09
N ASP A 78 0.51 14.76 -10.91
CA ASP A 78 -0.73 15.43 -11.33
C ASP A 78 -1.65 15.74 -10.14
N MET A 79 -1.71 14.84 -9.14
CA MET A 79 -2.41 15.09 -7.88
C MET A 79 -1.79 16.26 -7.11
N PHE A 80 -0.47 16.32 -6.94
CA PHE A 80 0.16 17.46 -6.27
C PHE A 80 -0.03 18.76 -7.06
N GLU A 81 0.08 18.72 -8.38
CA GLU A 81 -0.14 19.87 -9.25
C GLU A 81 -1.53 20.47 -9.10
N ALA A 82 -2.56 19.63 -8.96
CA ALA A 82 -3.94 20.09 -8.79
C ALA A 82 -4.27 20.59 -7.38
N ASN A 83 -3.51 20.18 -6.36
CA ASN A 83 -3.90 20.37 -4.96
C ASN A 83 -2.94 21.24 -4.13
N VAL A 84 -1.71 21.47 -4.59
CA VAL A 84 -0.68 22.14 -3.79
C VAL A 84 0.09 23.16 -4.64
N PRO A 85 0.31 24.40 -4.15
CA PRO A 85 1.11 25.40 -4.87
C PRO A 85 2.50 24.89 -5.25
N ARG A 86 3.04 25.33 -6.40
CA ARG A 86 4.34 24.85 -6.91
C ARG A 86 5.53 25.36 -6.09
N GLU A 87 5.37 26.53 -5.48
CA GLU A 87 6.37 27.19 -4.65
C GLU A 87 6.43 26.57 -3.24
N ASP A 88 5.50 25.67 -2.91
CA ASP A 88 5.46 25.01 -1.63
C ASP A 88 6.70 24.09 -1.46
N THR A 89 7.51 24.41 -0.46
CA THR A 89 8.76 23.67 -0.19
C THR A 89 8.53 22.25 0.30
N GLN A 90 7.39 21.97 0.95
CA GLN A 90 7.02 20.62 1.38
C GLN A 90 6.60 19.76 0.17
N ARG A 91 5.88 20.36 -0.79
CA ARG A 91 5.61 19.72 -2.09
C ARG A 91 6.91 19.33 -2.79
N LEU A 92 7.83 20.27 -2.95
CA LEU A 92 9.12 20.02 -3.61
C LEU A 92 9.91 18.90 -2.91
N MET A 93 9.88 18.89 -1.57
CA MET A 93 10.52 17.84 -0.78
C MET A 93 9.87 16.47 -1.05
N LEU A 94 8.54 16.36 -1.03
CA LEU A 94 7.84 15.10 -1.29
C LEU A 94 8.05 14.60 -2.72
N GLU A 95 7.94 15.49 -3.71
CA GLU A 95 8.16 15.17 -5.11
C GLU A 95 9.59 14.66 -5.36
N ARG A 96 10.61 15.31 -4.78
CA ARG A 96 12.01 14.94 -5.00
C ARG A 96 12.45 13.75 -4.15
N GLU A 97 12.18 13.80 -2.85
CA GLU A 97 12.77 12.88 -1.87
C GLU A 97 11.95 11.63 -1.63
N LEU A 98 10.65 11.65 -1.95
CA LEU A 98 9.79 10.47 -1.82
C LEU A 98 9.50 9.88 -3.20
N PHE A 99 8.73 10.59 -4.05
CA PHE A 99 8.28 10.01 -5.32
C PHE A 99 9.40 9.91 -6.35
N GLY A 100 10.27 10.92 -6.44
CA GLY A 100 11.42 10.92 -7.34
C GLY A 100 12.39 9.77 -7.03
N ARG A 101 12.70 9.57 -5.74
CA ARG A 101 13.54 8.45 -5.31
C ARG A 101 12.90 7.09 -5.58
N ASP A 102 11.61 6.95 -5.28
CA ASP A 102 10.87 5.71 -5.55
C ASP A 102 10.86 5.40 -7.06
N ALA A 103 10.61 6.41 -7.90
CA ALA A 103 10.63 6.27 -9.36
C ALA A 103 12.01 5.87 -9.89
N ILE A 104 13.08 6.53 -9.41
CA ILE A 104 14.45 6.18 -9.79
C ILE A 104 14.76 4.74 -9.39
N ASN A 105 14.37 4.29 -8.20
CA ASN A 105 14.62 2.90 -7.78
C ASN A 105 13.91 1.88 -8.67
N VAL A 106 12.66 2.15 -9.08
CA VAL A 106 11.89 1.26 -9.97
C VAL A 106 12.50 1.19 -11.38
N ILE A 107 13.04 2.31 -11.87
CA ILE A 107 13.53 2.45 -13.26
C ILE A 107 14.98 2.02 -13.40
N ALA A 108 15.85 2.47 -12.49
CA ALA A 108 17.30 2.35 -12.64
C ALA A 108 17.91 1.13 -11.93
N CYS A 109 17.22 0.53 -10.94
CA CYS A 109 17.75 -0.59 -10.18
C CYS A 109 17.14 -1.93 -10.63
N GLU A 110 17.87 -3.01 -10.36
CA GLU A 110 17.44 -4.39 -10.60
C GLU A 110 17.77 -5.30 -9.42
N GLY A 111 17.30 -6.56 -9.47
CA GLY A 111 17.63 -7.56 -8.46
C GLY A 111 17.31 -7.12 -7.04
N ALA A 112 18.27 -7.28 -6.12
CA ALA A 112 18.14 -6.87 -4.72
C ALA A 112 18.24 -5.36 -4.50
N GLU A 113 18.82 -4.60 -5.42
CA GLU A 113 18.94 -3.13 -5.32
C GLU A 113 17.61 -2.43 -5.64
N ARG A 114 16.73 -3.10 -6.40
CA ARG A 114 15.35 -2.65 -6.62
C ARG A 114 14.49 -3.02 -5.42
N VAL A 115 14.21 -2.05 -4.57
CA VAL A 115 13.45 -2.18 -3.33
C VAL A 115 11.98 -1.85 -3.54
N GLU A 116 11.65 -0.92 -4.43
CA GLU A 116 10.27 -0.50 -4.71
C GLU A 116 9.53 -1.52 -5.58
N ARG A 117 8.78 -2.41 -4.91
CA ARG A 117 8.09 -3.55 -5.54
C ARG A 117 6.66 -3.69 -5.05
N PRO A 118 5.76 -2.71 -5.31
CA PRO A 118 4.38 -2.85 -4.89
C PRO A 118 3.68 -3.98 -5.64
N GLU A 119 2.66 -4.50 -4.99
CA GLU A 119 1.72 -5.44 -5.57
C GLU A 119 0.32 -4.83 -5.45
N THR A 120 -0.57 -5.26 -6.34
CA THR A 120 -1.98 -4.87 -6.28
C THR A 120 -2.62 -5.37 -4.99
N TYR A 121 -3.67 -4.69 -4.53
CA TYR A 121 -4.43 -5.15 -3.36
C TYR A 121 -5.03 -6.56 -3.56
N LYS A 122 -5.29 -6.97 -4.82
CA LYS A 122 -5.76 -8.31 -5.17
C LYS A 122 -4.67 -9.38 -4.96
N GLN A 123 -3.42 -9.08 -5.24
CA GLN A 123 -2.30 -9.98 -4.90
C GLN A 123 -2.13 -10.09 -3.39
N TRP A 124 -2.20 -8.96 -2.67
CA TRP A 124 -2.17 -8.96 -1.21
C TRP A 124 -3.35 -9.68 -0.57
N GLN A 125 -4.53 -9.66 -1.18
CA GLN A 125 -5.68 -10.46 -0.77
C GLN A 125 -5.33 -11.96 -0.72
N LEU A 126 -4.66 -12.47 -1.76
CA LEU A 126 -4.27 -13.87 -1.85
C LEU A 126 -3.20 -14.21 -0.82
N ARG A 127 -2.18 -13.35 -0.68
CA ARG A 127 -1.10 -13.53 0.31
C ARG A 127 -1.64 -13.60 1.74
N ASN A 128 -2.48 -12.64 2.13
CA ASN A 128 -3.06 -12.61 3.47
C ASN A 128 -3.94 -13.84 3.74
N ARG A 129 -4.75 -14.28 2.77
CA ARG A 129 -5.54 -15.51 2.92
C ARG A 129 -4.66 -16.74 3.09
N ARG A 130 -3.63 -16.90 2.26
CA ARG A 130 -2.66 -18.02 2.36
C ARG A 130 -1.90 -18.02 3.69
N ALA A 131 -1.66 -16.86 4.27
CA ALA A 131 -1.02 -16.71 5.59
C ALA A 131 -1.97 -16.97 6.78
N GLY A 132 -3.21 -17.42 6.54
CA GLY A 132 -4.16 -17.73 7.60
C GLY A 132 -4.85 -16.49 8.19
N PHE A 133 -5.21 -15.53 7.33
CA PHE A 133 -6.02 -14.38 7.72
C PHE A 133 -7.34 -14.34 6.98
N LYS A 134 -8.40 -13.94 7.70
CA LYS A 134 -9.73 -13.65 7.16
C LYS A 134 -9.96 -12.15 7.18
N GLN A 135 -10.27 -11.60 6.01
CA GLN A 135 -10.58 -10.18 5.88
C GLN A 135 -11.92 -9.87 6.56
N ILE A 136 -11.93 -8.80 7.36
CA ILE A 136 -13.13 -8.22 7.95
C ILE A 136 -13.45 -6.89 7.25
N ARG A 137 -14.70 -6.46 7.35
CA ARG A 137 -15.15 -5.20 6.76
C ARG A 137 -14.89 -4.08 7.77
N PHE A 138 -14.55 -2.90 7.27
CA PHE A 138 -14.66 -1.69 8.09
C PHE A 138 -16.13 -1.39 8.35
N ASP A 139 -16.36 -0.54 9.35
CA ASP A 139 -17.70 -0.02 9.63
C ASP A 139 -18.23 0.74 8.40
N SER A 140 -19.41 0.34 7.92
CA SER A 140 -19.98 0.88 6.69
C SER A 140 -20.36 2.36 6.83
N ASP A 141 -20.80 2.78 8.02
CA ASP A 141 -21.20 4.16 8.27
C ASP A 141 -19.95 5.05 8.27
N LEU A 142 -18.88 4.61 8.92
CA LEU A 142 -17.59 5.31 8.89
C LEU A 142 -17.01 5.44 7.47
N VAL A 143 -17.10 4.38 6.65
CA VAL A 143 -16.65 4.45 5.25
C VAL A 143 -17.52 5.41 4.45
N ASN A 144 -18.84 5.40 4.67
CA ASN A 144 -19.74 6.31 3.97
C ASN A 144 -19.53 7.78 4.39
N GLU A 145 -19.33 8.04 5.68
CA GLU A 145 -18.95 9.36 6.19
C GLU A 145 -17.64 9.84 5.56
N THR A 146 -16.64 8.95 5.46
CA THR A 146 -15.36 9.25 4.81
C THR A 146 -15.55 9.60 3.33
N LYS A 147 -16.40 8.86 2.60
CA LYS A 147 -16.75 9.16 1.20
C LYS A 147 -17.40 10.53 1.05
N VAL A 148 -18.32 10.89 1.94
CA VAL A 148 -18.99 12.21 1.94
C VAL A 148 -18.00 13.32 2.27
N MET A 149 -17.16 13.13 3.27
CA MET A 149 -16.12 14.08 3.67
C MET A 149 -15.14 14.35 2.52
N VAL A 150 -14.64 13.30 1.85
CA VAL A 150 -13.72 13.47 0.70
C VAL A 150 -14.37 14.25 -0.44
N LYS A 151 -15.64 13.95 -0.77
CA LYS A 151 -16.39 14.70 -1.79
C LYS A 151 -16.63 16.16 -1.43
N ARG A 152 -16.75 16.47 -0.14
CA ARG A 152 -17.03 17.84 0.34
C ARG A 152 -15.77 18.68 0.47
N GLU A 153 -14.68 18.10 0.96
CA GLU A 153 -13.51 18.84 1.45
C GLU A 153 -12.28 18.74 0.53
N TYR A 154 -12.24 17.77 -0.37
CA TYR A 154 -11.08 17.53 -1.23
C TYR A 154 -11.42 17.77 -2.70
N HIS A 155 -10.38 17.86 -3.53
CA HIS A 155 -10.56 18.01 -4.97
C HIS A 155 -11.42 16.87 -5.55
N LYS A 156 -12.35 17.22 -6.45
CA LYS A 156 -13.38 16.33 -7.02
C LYS A 156 -12.86 15.03 -7.64
N ASP A 157 -11.58 15.00 -8.00
CA ASP A 157 -10.93 13.84 -8.61
C ASP A 157 -10.39 12.82 -7.58
N PHE A 158 -10.38 13.17 -6.29
CA PHE A 158 -10.18 12.20 -5.22
C PHE A 158 -11.40 11.29 -5.10
N ALA A 159 -11.14 10.00 -4.89
CA ALA A 159 -12.17 9.00 -4.70
C ALA A 159 -11.85 8.11 -3.50
N VAL A 160 -12.90 7.78 -2.76
CA VAL A 160 -12.91 6.68 -1.78
C VAL A 160 -13.95 5.69 -2.24
N ASP A 161 -13.54 4.46 -2.52
CA ASP A 161 -14.40 3.40 -3.02
C ASP A 161 -14.24 2.11 -2.23
N GLU A 162 -15.09 1.12 -2.50
CA GLU A 162 -14.99 -0.21 -1.91
C GLU A 162 -14.93 -1.29 -3.00
N ASP A 163 -14.01 -2.24 -2.84
CA ASP A 163 -13.99 -3.49 -3.60
C ASP A 163 -13.97 -4.68 -2.63
N GLY A 164 -15.08 -5.39 -2.54
CA GLY A 164 -15.30 -6.42 -1.53
C GLY A 164 -15.24 -5.84 -0.11
N LYS A 165 -14.15 -6.11 0.62
CA LYS A 165 -13.90 -5.59 1.97
C LYS A 165 -12.68 -4.67 2.03
N TRP A 166 -12.20 -4.20 0.88
CA TRP A 166 -11.17 -3.18 0.78
C TRP A 166 -11.80 -1.80 0.73
N VAL A 167 -11.14 -0.83 1.35
CA VAL A 167 -11.37 0.60 1.12
C VAL A 167 -10.27 1.09 0.18
N LEU A 168 -10.65 1.65 -0.96
CA LEU A 168 -9.76 2.09 -2.02
C LEU A 168 -9.65 3.61 -2.01
N LEU A 169 -8.44 4.13 -2.15
CA LEU A 169 -8.17 5.57 -2.27
C LEU A 169 -7.61 5.82 -3.67
N GLY A 170 -8.24 6.74 -4.41
CA GLY A 170 -7.91 6.99 -5.81
C GLY A 170 -7.85 8.45 -6.21
N TRP A 171 -7.27 8.67 -7.39
CA TRP A 171 -7.15 9.96 -8.07
C TRP A 171 -7.44 9.79 -9.56
N LYS A 172 -8.38 10.58 -10.11
CA LYS A 172 -8.80 10.54 -11.53
C LYS A 172 -9.08 9.12 -12.05
N GLY A 173 -9.81 8.32 -11.26
CA GLY A 173 -10.18 6.94 -11.60
C GLY A 173 -9.07 5.89 -11.40
N ARG A 174 -7.86 6.28 -11.00
CA ARG A 174 -6.78 5.35 -10.65
C ARG A 174 -6.78 5.08 -9.14
N VAL A 175 -6.83 3.80 -8.76
CA VAL A 175 -6.63 3.38 -7.36
C VAL A 175 -5.14 3.46 -7.01
N LEU A 176 -4.78 4.36 -6.11
CA LEU A 176 -3.41 4.59 -5.67
C LEU A 176 -3.06 3.77 -4.43
N ASN A 177 -3.99 3.70 -3.48
CA ASN A 177 -3.80 3.00 -2.21
C ASN A 177 -5.04 2.17 -1.88
N ALA A 178 -4.85 1.13 -1.08
CA ALA A 178 -5.94 0.31 -0.57
C ALA A 178 -5.71 -0.07 0.90
N LEU A 179 -6.77 -0.06 1.68
CA LEU A 179 -6.79 -0.38 3.10
C LEU A 179 -7.67 -1.62 3.35
N SER A 180 -7.22 -2.47 4.27
CA SER A 180 -7.93 -3.67 4.69
C SER A 180 -7.68 -3.98 6.15
N ALA A 181 -8.64 -4.67 6.77
CA ALA A 181 -8.52 -5.19 8.13
C ALA A 181 -8.69 -6.72 8.12
N TRP A 182 -7.92 -7.39 8.96
CA TRP A 182 -7.80 -8.84 8.97
C TRP A 182 -7.83 -9.38 10.39
N VAL A 183 -8.43 -10.55 10.57
CA VAL A 183 -8.32 -11.35 11.79
C VAL A 183 -7.60 -12.65 11.47
N PRO A 184 -6.77 -13.16 12.39
CA PRO A 184 -6.17 -14.48 12.20
C PRO A 184 -7.23 -15.59 12.21
N THR A 185 -7.10 -16.60 11.34
CA THR A 185 -7.99 -17.78 11.26
C THR A 185 -7.37 -19.00 11.90
#